data_AF-A0A1S1HVZ9-F1
#
_entry.id   AF-A0A1S1HVZ9-F1
#
_cell.length_a   1.000
_cell.length_b   1.000
_cell.length_c   1.000
_cell.angle_alpha   90.00
_cell.angle_beta   90.00
_cell.angle_gamma   90.00
#
_symmetry.space_group_name_H-M   'P 1'
#
loop_
_entity.id
_entity.type
_entity.pdbx_description
1 polymer ?
#
loop_
_entity_poly.entity_id
_entity_poly.type
_entity_poly.pdbx_seq_one_letter_code
_entity_poly.pdbx_strand_id
1 'polypeptide(L)'
;MSNRHSLLALLARYFPEITSKDWEITPLTGLSGGSYHLRAIVKMQPINVIARAQGKTQSSLMVNRRKEARVLQQLQGFVQAPRQLARNRDWLLLSWCDGQHPSPEQFLTPQFQSALAATIAKLHTQPLLSYRLQLRDEIAHYGYLIDRKRQQPRWLRLHHYFLSTPMPKMLKLAPAHMDIHRGNILCANDKSIMLLDWEYAANTDIGLSLETYFQANQLDQKQRQFFLYQYGARCGAYTDVATLARHCAHWEPWVKYMMLMWYEVQWNQSQNPNFLIGSQSLRQYFHLSN
;
A
#
# COMPACT_ATOMS: atom_id res chain seq x y z
N MET A 1 10.76 -15.35 -15.02
CA MET A 1 9.40 -15.49 -14.45
C MET A 1 9.44 -16.59 -13.40
N SER A 2 8.84 -16.39 -12.22
CA SER A 2 8.68 -17.48 -11.25
C SER A 2 7.86 -18.63 -11.86
N ASN A 3 7.90 -19.82 -11.28
CA ASN A 3 7.27 -21.08 -11.75
C ASN A 3 6.13 -20.93 -12.81
N ARG A 4 6.49 -20.91 -14.10
CA ARG A 4 5.54 -20.69 -15.23
C ARG A 4 4.50 -21.79 -15.32
N HIS A 5 4.90 -23.03 -15.07
CA HIS A 5 4.00 -24.18 -15.12
C HIS A 5 2.86 -24.04 -14.09
N SER A 6 3.20 -23.64 -12.87
CA SER A 6 2.23 -23.35 -11.80
C SER A 6 1.25 -22.23 -12.16
N LEU A 7 1.71 -21.19 -12.88
CA LEU A 7 0.83 -20.13 -13.39
C LEU A 7 -0.17 -20.66 -14.41
N LEU A 8 0.30 -21.39 -15.42
CA LEU A 8 -0.56 -21.92 -16.48
C LEU A 8 -1.58 -22.93 -15.94
N ALA A 9 -1.20 -23.76 -14.97
CA ALA A 9 -2.13 -24.67 -14.29
C ALA A 9 -3.22 -23.90 -13.51
N LEU A 10 -2.87 -22.78 -12.87
CA LEU A 10 -3.83 -21.92 -12.18
C LEU A 10 -4.80 -21.26 -13.16
N LEU A 11 -4.31 -20.79 -14.31
CA LEU A 11 -5.12 -20.20 -15.37
C LEU A 11 -6.08 -21.22 -15.96
N ALA A 12 -5.61 -22.42 -16.32
CA ALA A 12 -6.46 -23.48 -16.87
C ALA A 12 -7.59 -23.90 -15.90
N ARG A 13 -7.35 -23.81 -14.58
CA ARG A 13 -8.39 -24.09 -13.58
C ARG A 13 -9.44 -22.98 -13.48
N TYR A 14 -9.04 -21.73 -13.62
CA TYR A 14 -9.95 -20.59 -13.45
C TYR A 14 -10.63 -20.15 -14.76
N PHE A 15 -9.95 -20.33 -15.89
CA PHE A 15 -10.41 -20.07 -17.25
C PHE A 15 -10.26 -21.36 -18.10
N PRO A 16 -11.09 -22.39 -17.84
CA PRO A 16 -10.98 -23.68 -18.52
C PRO A 16 -11.20 -23.61 -20.05
N GLU A 17 -11.84 -22.54 -20.52
CA GLU A 17 -12.10 -22.28 -21.94
C GLU A 17 -10.92 -21.66 -22.69
N ILE A 18 -9.85 -21.24 -22.00
CA ILE A 18 -8.65 -20.66 -22.61
C ILE A 18 -7.50 -21.67 -22.54
N THR A 19 -6.94 -22.05 -23.70
CA THR A 19 -5.77 -22.95 -23.72
C THR A 19 -4.53 -22.19 -23.22
N SER A 20 -3.64 -22.88 -22.50
CA SER A 20 -2.38 -22.31 -21.99
C SER A 20 -1.50 -21.60 -23.04
N LYS A 21 -1.65 -21.94 -24.33
CA LYS A 21 -0.91 -21.33 -25.45
C LYS A 21 -1.50 -19.99 -25.91
N ASP A 22 -2.76 -19.73 -25.59
CA ASP A 22 -3.51 -18.55 -26.05
C ASP A 22 -3.31 -17.34 -25.11
N TRP A 23 -2.58 -17.54 -24.02
CA TRP A 23 -2.21 -16.48 -23.09
C TRP A 23 -0.97 -15.73 -23.56
N GLU A 24 -1.14 -14.45 -23.86
CA GLU A 24 -0.06 -13.48 -23.92
C GLU A 24 0.33 -13.07 -22.50
N ILE A 25 1.62 -13.16 -22.18
CA ILE A 25 2.15 -12.87 -20.83
C ILE A 25 3.22 -11.80 -20.96
N THR A 26 2.95 -10.60 -20.47
CA THR A 26 3.86 -9.46 -20.51
C THR A 26 4.27 -9.05 -19.09
N PRO A 27 5.57 -8.84 -18.82
CA PRO A 27 6.01 -8.34 -17.52
C PRO A 27 5.54 -6.90 -17.34
N LEU A 28 5.06 -6.57 -16.14
CA LEU A 28 4.80 -5.19 -15.73
C LEU A 28 6.00 -4.63 -14.97
N THR A 29 6.33 -3.38 -15.25
CA THR A 29 7.38 -2.65 -14.53
C THR A 29 6.87 -2.21 -13.16
N GLY A 30 7.71 -2.33 -12.13
CA GLY A 30 7.35 -1.97 -10.75
C GLY A 30 8.44 -2.33 -9.74
N LEU A 31 8.40 -1.69 -8.56
CA LEU A 31 9.45 -1.78 -7.53
C LEU A 31 9.58 -3.19 -6.92
N SER A 32 8.47 -3.92 -6.76
CA SER A 32 8.46 -5.25 -6.12
C SER A 32 8.83 -6.40 -7.06
N GLY A 33 8.90 -6.14 -8.37
CA GLY A 33 9.09 -7.14 -9.41
C GLY A 33 8.01 -8.24 -9.42
N GLY A 34 7.91 -8.99 -10.52
CA GLY A 34 7.10 -10.21 -10.56
C GLY A 34 5.58 -10.02 -10.71
N SER A 35 5.12 -8.86 -11.15
CA SER A 35 3.77 -8.66 -11.68
C SER A 35 3.76 -8.81 -13.20
N TYR A 36 2.73 -9.45 -13.73
CA TYR A 36 2.56 -9.74 -15.16
C TYR A 36 1.13 -9.39 -15.58
N HIS A 37 1.00 -8.80 -16.76
CA HIS A 37 -0.28 -8.68 -17.45
C HIS A 37 -0.47 -9.94 -18.30
N LEU A 38 -1.62 -10.57 -18.11
CA LEU A 38 -2.04 -11.73 -18.88
C LEU A 38 -3.22 -11.32 -19.75
N ARG A 39 -3.12 -11.60 -21.04
CA ARG A 39 -4.16 -11.31 -22.01
C ARG A 39 -4.51 -12.57 -22.81
N ALA A 40 -5.80 -12.78 -23.03
CA ALA A 40 -6.33 -13.78 -23.94
C ALA A 40 -7.55 -13.21 -24.68
N ILE A 41 -7.99 -13.87 -25.74
CA ILE A 41 -9.22 -13.51 -26.47
C ILE A 41 -10.18 -14.70 -26.43
N VAL A 42 -11.39 -14.48 -25.91
CA VAL A 42 -12.47 -15.47 -25.86
C VAL A 42 -13.69 -14.89 -26.54
N LYS A 43 -14.23 -15.56 -27.57
CA LYS A 43 -15.41 -15.10 -28.32
C LYS A 43 -15.29 -13.62 -28.77
N MET A 44 -14.13 -13.25 -29.31
CA MET A 44 -13.78 -11.88 -29.74
C MET A 44 -13.74 -10.82 -28.62
N GLN A 45 -13.77 -11.23 -27.34
CA GLN A 45 -13.64 -10.32 -26.20
C GLN A 45 -12.28 -10.51 -25.51
N PRO A 46 -11.56 -9.43 -25.20
CA PRO A 46 -10.30 -9.54 -24.48
C PRO A 46 -10.55 -9.87 -23.01
N ILE A 47 -9.83 -10.86 -22.49
CA ILE A 47 -9.71 -11.15 -21.07
C ILE A 47 -8.38 -10.60 -20.59
N ASN A 48 -8.41 -9.70 -19.60
CA ASN A 48 -7.23 -9.10 -18.98
C ASN A 48 -7.15 -9.49 -17.51
N VAL A 49 -5.99 -9.96 -17.09
CA VAL A 49 -5.73 -10.44 -15.72
C VAL A 49 -4.35 -9.95 -15.26
N ILE A 50 -4.22 -9.64 -13.98
CA ILE A 50 -2.94 -9.39 -13.33
C ILE A 50 -2.50 -10.67 -12.63
N ALA A 51 -1.28 -11.14 -12.91
CA ALA A 51 -0.64 -12.22 -12.16
C ALA A 51 0.52 -11.67 -11.34
N ARG A 52 0.47 -11.88 -10.02
CA ARG A 52 1.52 -11.51 -9.07
C ARG A 52 2.23 -12.77 -8.58
N ALA A 53 3.53 -12.85 -8.81
CA ALA A 53 4.35 -13.93 -8.30
C ALA A 53 4.52 -13.82 -6.77
N GLN A 54 4.70 -14.97 -6.13
CA GLN A 54 5.20 -15.09 -4.77
C GLN A 54 6.70 -15.49 -4.85
N GLY A 55 7.60 -14.55 -4.57
CA GLY A 55 9.05 -14.76 -4.65
C GLY A 55 9.80 -14.50 -3.32
N LYS A 56 11.04 -15.00 -3.22
CA LYS A 56 11.92 -14.82 -2.05
C LYS A 56 12.35 -13.36 -1.82
N THR A 57 12.56 -12.58 -2.89
CA THR A 57 12.90 -11.16 -2.81
C THR A 57 11.76 -10.30 -2.25
N GLN A 58 10.52 -10.77 -2.36
CA GLN A 58 9.34 -10.05 -1.86
C GLN A 58 9.10 -10.33 -0.36
N SER A 59 9.52 -11.51 0.15
CA SER A 59 9.39 -11.81 1.58
C SER A 59 10.27 -10.96 2.50
N SER A 60 11.38 -10.38 2.00
CA SER A 60 12.24 -9.48 2.78
C SER A 60 11.65 -8.07 3.00
N LEU A 61 10.49 -7.77 2.41
CA LEU A 61 9.75 -6.52 2.59
C LEU A 61 8.36 -6.75 3.18
N MET A 62 8.17 -7.88 3.88
CA MET A 62 6.89 -8.31 4.48
C MET A 62 5.73 -8.49 3.48
N VAL A 63 6.01 -8.51 2.18
CA VAL A 63 5.00 -8.74 1.14
C VAL A 63 4.58 -10.21 1.15
N ASN A 64 3.31 -10.43 1.41
CA ASN A 64 2.72 -11.77 1.50
C ASN A 64 1.49 -11.85 0.60
N ARG A 65 1.59 -12.52 -0.56
CA ARG A 65 0.47 -12.63 -1.51
C ARG A 65 -0.69 -13.45 -0.97
N ARG A 66 -0.47 -14.30 0.04
CA ARG A 66 -1.57 -14.97 0.75
C ARG A 66 -2.37 -13.98 1.59
N LYS A 67 -1.68 -13.07 2.29
CA LYS A 67 -2.31 -11.97 3.04
C LYS A 67 -3.09 -11.08 2.08
N GLU A 68 -2.46 -10.58 1.02
CA GLU A 68 -3.10 -9.71 0.02
C GLU A 68 -4.36 -10.38 -0.57
N ALA A 69 -4.27 -11.64 -1.01
CA ALA A 69 -5.41 -12.35 -1.56
C ALA A 69 -6.58 -12.45 -0.58
N ARG A 70 -6.29 -12.72 0.71
CA ARG A 70 -7.31 -12.82 1.75
C ARG A 70 -7.92 -11.45 2.06
N VAL A 71 -7.12 -10.38 2.07
CA VAL A 71 -7.62 -9.00 2.21
C VAL A 71 -8.59 -8.68 1.08
N LEU A 72 -8.19 -8.90 -0.18
CA LEU A 72 -9.04 -8.63 -1.33
C LEU A 72 -10.30 -9.51 -1.37
N GLN A 73 -10.23 -10.75 -0.88
CA GLN A 73 -11.40 -11.60 -0.70
C GLN A 73 -12.36 -11.06 0.37
N GLN A 74 -11.85 -10.51 1.47
CA GLN A 74 -12.69 -9.88 2.51
C GLN A 74 -13.29 -8.55 2.06
N LEU A 75 -12.66 -7.87 1.11
CA LEU A 75 -13.08 -6.58 0.56
C LEU A 75 -13.94 -6.70 -0.72
N GLN A 76 -14.56 -7.85 -0.99
CA GLN A 76 -15.38 -8.04 -2.20
C GLN A 76 -16.54 -7.03 -2.34
N GLY A 77 -17.06 -6.48 -1.24
CA GLY A 77 -18.08 -5.42 -1.24
C GLY A 77 -17.52 -4.00 -1.47
N PHE A 78 -16.20 -3.82 -1.40
CA PHE A 78 -15.53 -2.56 -1.65
C PHE A 78 -15.08 -2.48 -3.11
N VAL A 79 -15.95 -1.94 -3.96
CA VAL A 79 -15.78 -1.92 -5.43
C VAL A 79 -14.56 -1.14 -5.92
N GLN A 80 -13.94 -0.33 -5.06
CA GLN A 80 -12.72 0.44 -5.35
C GLN A 80 -11.41 -0.38 -5.18
N ALA A 81 -11.50 -1.72 -5.16
CA ALA A 81 -10.34 -2.63 -5.12
C ALA A 81 -10.41 -3.68 -6.24
N PRO A 82 -9.26 -4.20 -6.72
CA PRO A 82 -9.23 -5.32 -7.65
C PRO A 82 -9.91 -6.56 -7.05
N ARG A 83 -10.64 -7.31 -7.86
CA ARG A 83 -11.19 -8.60 -7.43
C ARG A 83 -10.09 -9.64 -7.38
N GLN A 84 -10.04 -10.40 -6.29
CA GLN A 84 -9.24 -11.61 -6.22
C GLN A 84 -9.91 -12.70 -7.07
N LEU A 85 -9.22 -13.20 -8.09
CA LEU A 85 -9.74 -14.22 -9.00
C LEU A 85 -9.34 -15.62 -8.53
N ALA A 86 -8.03 -15.88 -8.44
CA ALA A 86 -7.51 -17.18 -8.03
C ALA A 86 -6.17 -17.03 -7.32
N ARG A 87 -5.75 -18.08 -6.59
CA ARG A 87 -4.42 -18.15 -5.98
C ARG A 87 -3.93 -19.59 -5.92
N ASN A 88 -2.62 -19.78 -6.01
CA ASN A 88 -1.95 -21.01 -5.61
C ASN A 88 -0.71 -20.69 -4.76
N ARG A 89 0.21 -21.65 -4.58
CA ARG A 89 1.43 -21.46 -3.78
C ARG A 89 2.32 -20.33 -4.32
N ASP A 90 2.37 -20.17 -5.63
CA ASP A 90 3.36 -19.34 -6.33
C ASP A 90 2.76 -18.07 -6.94
N TRP A 91 1.43 -18.00 -7.08
CA TRP A 91 0.75 -16.98 -7.85
C TRP A 91 -0.55 -16.50 -7.22
N LEU A 92 -0.83 -15.20 -7.38
CA LEU A 92 -2.10 -14.54 -7.13
C LEU A 92 -2.61 -13.93 -8.44
N LEU A 93 -3.83 -14.26 -8.84
CA LEU A 93 -4.53 -13.67 -9.98
C LEU A 93 -5.55 -12.64 -9.51
N LEU A 94 -5.48 -11.43 -10.06
CA LEU A 94 -6.40 -10.32 -9.80
C LEU A 94 -7.08 -9.87 -11.08
N SER A 95 -8.28 -9.32 -10.97
CA SER A 95 -8.94 -8.68 -12.11
C SER A 95 -8.12 -7.49 -12.60
N TRP A 96 -8.09 -7.32 -13.92
CA TRP A 96 -7.64 -6.05 -14.49
C TRP A 96 -8.59 -4.92 -14.07
N CYS A 97 -8.02 -3.75 -13.77
CA CYS A 97 -8.75 -2.53 -13.46
C CYS A 97 -8.49 -1.53 -14.58
N ASP A 98 -9.52 -1.15 -15.31
CA ASP A 98 -9.42 -0.14 -16.36
C ASP A 98 -9.35 1.25 -15.75
N GLY A 99 -8.45 2.07 -16.30
CA GLY A 99 -8.29 3.45 -15.88
C GLY A 99 -6.88 3.96 -16.16
N GLN A 100 -6.65 5.21 -15.80
CA GLN A 100 -5.35 5.86 -15.93
C GLN A 100 -4.88 6.35 -14.57
N HIS A 101 -3.58 6.28 -14.32
CA HIS A 101 -3.01 6.96 -13.16
C HIS A 101 -3.27 8.47 -13.29
N PRO A 102 -3.69 9.16 -12.21
CA PRO A 102 -3.86 10.59 -12.26
C PRO A 102 -2.53 11.28 -12.57
N SER A 103 -2.59 12.42 -13.28
CA SER A 103 -1.40 13.27 -13.43
C SER A 103 -0.99 13.85 -12.07
N PRO A 104 0.27 14.28 -11.88
CA PRO A 104 0.70 14.94 -10.64
C PRO A 104 -0.19 16.14 -10.28
N GLU A 105 -0.60 16.92 -11.27
CA GLU A 105 -1.44 18.11 -11.11
C GLU A 105 -2.86 17.70 -10.72
N GLN A 106 -3.44 16.72 -11.42
CA GLN A 106 -4.79 16.20 -11.12
C GLN A 106 -4.87 15.64 -9.71
N PHE A 107 -3.86 14.85 -9.30
CA PHE A 107 -3.84 14.14 -8.03
C PHE A 107 -4.01 15.09 -6.83
N LEU A 108 -3.45 16.30 -6.89
CA LEU A 108 -3.51 17.27 -5.79
C LEU A 108 -4.69 18.24 -5.89
N THR A 109 -5.54 18.14 -6.91
CA THR A 109 -6.72 19.01 -7.03
C THR A 109 -7.71 18.79 -5.87
N PRO A 110 -8.40 19.83 -5.39
CA PRO A 110 -9.42 19.69 -4.35
C PRO A 110 -10.53 18.68 -4.71
N GLN A 111 -10.90 18.60 -5.98
CA GLN A 111 -11.90 17.66 -6.46
C GLN A 111 -11.43 16.21 -6.32
N PHE A 112 -10.20 15.91 -6.76
CA PHE A 112 -9.64 14.56 -6.63
C PHE A 112 -9.43 14.19 -5.16
N GLN A 113 -8.87 15.10 -4.37
CA GLN A 113 -8.65 14.91 -2.93
C GLN A 113 -9.97 14.68 -2.17
N SER A 114 -11.05 15.35 -2.54
CA SER A 114 -12.38 15.09 -1.97
C SER A 114 -12.91 13.70 -2.30
N ALA A 115 -12.74 13.25 -3.56
CA ALA A 115 -13.15 11.90 -3.97
C ALA A 115 -12.31 10.81 -3.29
N LEU A 116 -11.00 11.04 -3.14
CA LEU A 116 -10.10 10.14 -2.44
C LEU A 116 -10.44 10.07 -0.95
N ALA A 117 -10.68 11.21 -0.29
CA ALA A 117 -11.10 11.26 1.10
C ALA A 117 -12.39 10.46 1.34
N ALA A 118 -13.37 10.60 0.44
CA ALA A 118 -14.60 9.79 0.50
C ALA A 118 -14.33 8.29 0.28
N THR A 119 -13.40 7.94 -0.59
CA THR A 119 -13.02 6.53 -0.85
C THR A 119 -12.32 5.91 0.36
N ILE A 120 -11.39 6.63 0.99
CA ILE A 120 -10.73 6.20 2.22
C ILE A 120 -11.73 6.12 3.38
N ALA A 121 -12.65 7.08 3.50
CA ALA A 121 -13.71 7.02 4.52
C ALA A 121 -14.58 5.76 4.35
N LYS A 122 -14.98 5.41 3.12
CA LYS A 122 -15.72 4.17 2.82
C LYS A 122 -14.91 2.92 3.14
N LEU A 123 -13.59 2.93 2.88
CA LEU A 123 -12.72 1.84 3.28
C LEU A 123 -12.74 1.71 4.81
N HIS A 124 -12.56 2.81 5.54
CA HIS A 124 -12.52 2.82 7.01
C HIS A 124 -13.85 2.51 7.70
N THR A 125 -14.92 2.23 6.95
CA THR A 125 -16.19 1.70 7.45
C THR A 125 -16.44 0.23 7.07
N GLN A 126 -15.58 -0.37 6.24
CA GLN A 126 -15.67 -1.79 5.92
C GLN A 126 -15.45 -2.66 7.18
N PRO A 127 -15.99 -3.90 7.19
CA PRO A 127 -15.67 -4.88 8.22
C PRO A 127 -14.16 -5.08 8.39
N LEU A 128 -13.74 -5.39 9.61
CA LEU A 128 -12.33 -5.62 9.92
C LEU A 128 -11.77 -6.81 9.12
N LEU A 129 -10.54 -6.65 8.63
CA LEU A 129 -9.77 -7.71 7.99
C LEU A 129 -9.35 -8.77 9.01
N SER A 130 -8.86 -9.93 8.55
CA SER A 130 -8.26 -10.92 9.45
C SER A 130 -6.84 -10.57 9.92
N TYR A 131 -6.32 -9.40 9.52
CA TYR A 131 -4.96 -8.98 9.81
C TYR A 131 -4.96 -7.62 10.49
N ARG A 132 -4.25 -7.52 11.61
CA ARG A 132 -3.97 -6.26 12.31
C ARG A 132 -2.54 -5.84 12.01
N LEU A 133 -2.33 -4.53 11.87
CA LEU A 133 -0.99 -3.97 11.73
C LEU A 133 -0.24 -4.14 13.05
N GLN A 134 0.84 -4.90 13.01
CA GLN A 134 1.72 -5.15 14.15
C GLN A 134 2.90 -4.16 14.11
N LEU A 135 2.60 -2.86 14.25
CA LEU A 135 3.55 -1.78 13.97
C LEU A 135 4.92 -1.98 14.64
N ARG A 136 4.97 -2.35 15.92
CA ARG A 136 6.25 -2.58 16.61
C ARG A 136 7.04 -3.76 16.07
N ASP A 137 6.34 -4.83 15.69
CA ASP A 137 6.97 -6.02 15.12
C ASP A 137 7.58 -5.67 13.76
N GLU A 138 6.89 -4.84 12.96
CA GLU A 138 7.44 -4.31 11.71
C GLU A 138 8.66 -3.42 11.98
N ILE A 139 8.57 -2.47 12.92
CA ILE A 139 9.69 -1.61 13.31
C ILE A 139 10.90 -2.46 13.71
N ALA A 140 10.72 -3.44 14.60
CA ALA A 140 11.80 -4.35 15.01
C ALA A 140 12.38 -5.09 13.80
N HIS A 141 11.53 -5.65 12.94
CA HIS A 141 11.95 -6.38 11.75
C HIS A 141 12.79 -5.52 10.80
N TYR A 142 12.30 -4.33 10.43
CA TYR A 142 13.04 -3.39 9.59
C TYR A 142 14.37 -2.98 10.24
N GLY A 143 14.40 -2.79 11.57
CA GLY A 143 15.62 -2.52 12.32
C GLY A 143 16.75 -3.53 12.06
N TYR A 144 16.42 -4.82 11.95
CA TYR A 144 17.41 -5.87 11.62
C TYR A 144 17.92 -5.82 10.18
N LEU A 145 17.14 -5.27 9.26
CA LEU A 145 17.44 -5.24 7.82
C LEU A 145 18.28 -4.03 7.40
N ILE A 146 18.39 -3.00 8.24
CA ILE A 146 19.19 -1.80 7.96
C ILE A 146 20.67 -2.15 7.97
N ASP A 147 21.44 -1.54 7.06
CA ASP A 147 22.90 -1.71 7.02
C ASP A 147 23.53 -1.33 8.37
N ARG A 148 24.28 -2.26 8.94
CA ARG A 148 25.01 -2.09 10.21
C ARG A 148 25.90 -0.86 10.21
N LYS A 149 26.50 -0.49 9.06
CA LYS A 149 27.35 0.71 8.95
C LYS A 149 26.55 2.02 9.14
N ARG A 150 25.24 1.99 8.91
CA ARG A 150 24.34 3.14 9.04
C ARG A 150 23.68 3.21 10.42
N GLN A 151 23.80 2.17 11.24
CA GLN A 151 23.27 2.11 12.61
C GLN A 151 24.18 2.80 13.62
N GLN A 152 24.34 4.12 13.49
CA GLN A 152 25.12 4.92 14.44
C GLN A 152 24.47 4.92 15.84
N PRO A 153 25.21 5.24 16.92
CA PRO A 153 24.66 5.23 18.29
C PRO A 153 23.36 6.02 18.46
N ARG A 154 23.21 7.14 17.74
CA ARG A 154 21.97 7.93 17.73
C ARG A 154 20.80 7.19 17.10
N TRP A 155 21.03 6.46 16.01
CA TRP A 155 20.01 5.60 15.40
C TRP A 155 19.56 4.52 16.38
N LEU A 156 20.49 3.85 17.07
CA LEU A 156 20.16 2.80 18.04
C LEU A 156 19.29 3.33 19.18
N ARG A 157 19.58 4.54 19.70
CA ARG A 157 18.73 5.21 20.69
C ARG A 157 17.34 5.53 20.15
N LEU A 158 17.25 6.04 18.92
CA LEU A 158 15.97 6.31 18.25
C LEU A 158 15.15 5.04 18.04
N HIS A 159 15.79 3.96 17.59
CA HIS A 159 15.16 2.67 17.40
C HIS A 159 14.62 2.11 18.71
N HIS A 160 15.45 2.12 19.76
CA HIS A 160 15.03 1.74 21.10
C HIS A 160 13.85 2.59 21.61
N TYR A 161 13.85 3.90 21.35
CA TYR A 161 12.75 4.80 21.70
C TYR A 161 11.42 4.33 21.07
N PHE A 162 11.40 4.00 19.78
CA PHE A 162 10.18 3.52 19.12
C PHE A 162 9.78 2.08 19.52
N LEU A 163 10.70 1.26 20.00
CA LEU A 163 10.38 -0.06 20.54
C LEU A 163 9.82 0.00 21.98
N SER A 164 10.18 1.01 22.77
CA SER A 164 9.84 1.10 24.20
C SER A 164 8.74 2.12 24.53
N THR A 165 8.67 3.24 23.81
CA THR A 165 7.71 4.33 24.09
C THR A 165 6.29 3.89 23.76
N PRO A 166 5.27 4.17 24.61
CA PRO A 166 3.87 3.88 24.30
C PRO A 166 3.43 4.49 22.95
N MET A 167 2.72 3.69 22.13
CA MET A 167 2.10 4.20 20.90
C MET A 167 0.90 5.09 21.25
N PRO A 168 0.52 6.03 20.36
CA PRO A 168 -0.73 6.78 20.50
C PRO A 168 -1.91 5.84 20.75
N LYS A 169 -2.78 6.20 21.70
CA LYS A 169 -3.98 5.41 22.01
C LYS A 169 -4.88 5.37 20.79
N MET A 170 -5.24 4.16 20.35
CA MET A 170 -6.09 3.96 19.18
C MET A 170 -7.41 4.72 19.31
N LEU A 171 -7.69 5.57 18.31
CA LEU A 171 -8.90 6.36 18.18
C LEU A 171 -10.02 5.52 17.56
N LYS A 172 -9.71 4.82 16.45
CA LYS A 172 -10.63 3.89 15.79
C LYS A 172 -9.85 2.87 14.99
N LEU A 173 -10.10 1.59 15.24
CA LEU A 173 -9.59 0.50 14.41
C LEU A 173 -10.42 0.38 13.13
N ALA A 174 -9.76 0.35 11.97
CA ALA A 174 -10.40 0.19 10.68
C ALA A 174 -9.48 -0.52 9.68
N PRO A 175 -10.02 -1.19 8.64
CA PRO A 175 -9.21 -1.66 7.53
C PRO A 175 -8.61 -0.45 6.79
N ALA A 176 -7.32 -0.52 6.47
CA ALA A 176 -6.57 0.54 5.82
C ALA A 176 -5.68 -0.02 4.72
N HIS A 177 -5.43 0.76 3.67
CA HIS A 177 -4.57 0.38 2.55
C HIS A 177 -3.08 0.49 2.87
N MET A 178 -2.69 1.49 3.68
CA MET A 178 -1.32 1.77 4.14
C MET A 178 -0.28 2.14 3.07
N ASP A 179 -0.66 2.21 1.79
CA ASP A 179 0.27 2.55 0.69
C ASP A 179 -0.42 3.33 -0.43
N ILE A 180 -1.11 4.41 -0.06
CA ILE A 180 -1.86 5.23 -1.02
C ILE A 180 -0.93 6.31 -1.56
N HIS A 181 -0.62 6.21 -2.85
CA HIS A 181 0.05 7.25 -3.63
C HIS A 181 -0.43 7.18 -5.08
N ARG A 182 -0.09 8.19 -5.89
CA ARG A 182 -0.52 8.32 -7.30
C ARG A 182 -0.33 7.05 -8.14
N GLY A 183 0.74 6.28 -7.89
CA GLY A 183 1.05 5.04 -8.61
C GLY A 183 0.16 3.86 -8.25
N ASN A 184 -0.47 3.89 -7.06
CA ASN A 184 -1.41 2.88 -6.59
C ASN A 184 -2.87 3.30 -6.78
N ILE A 185 -3.12 4.29 -7.63
CA ILE A 185 -4.48 4.76 -7.93
C ILE A 185 -4.71 4.77 -9.43
N LEU A 186 -5.87 4.26 -9.86
CA LEU A 186 -6.42 4.50 -11.19
C LEU A 186 -7.71 5.32 -11.10
N CYS A 187 -7.86 6.23 -12.06
CA CYS A 187 -9.11 6.88 -12.39
C CYS A 187 -9.81 6.04 -13.45
N ALA A 188 -10.88 5.35 -13.09
CA ALA A 188 -11.71 4.63 -14.05
C ALA A 188 -12.51 5.61 -14.93
N ASN A 189 -13.07 5.11 -16.03
CA ASN A 189 -13.79 5.93 -17.02
C ASN A 189 -15.02 6.66 -16.43
N ASP A 190 -15.65 6.09 -15.41
CA ASP A 190 -16.76 6.69 -14.65
C ASP A 190 -16.28 7.69 -13.57
N LYS A 191 -14.99 8.05 -13.59
CA LYS A 191 -14.30 8.90 -12.60
C LYS A 191 -14.24 8.29 -11.20
N SER A 192 -14.52 7.00 -11.05
CA SER A 192 -14.29 6.30 -9.78
C SER A 192 -12.80 6.09 -9.54
N ILE A 193 -12.42 6.09 -8.26
CA ILE A 193 -11.06 5.81 -7.80
C ILE A 193 -10.95 4.31 -7.56
N MET A 194 -9.96 3.67 -8.17
CA MET A 194 -9.54 2.32 -7.86
C MET A 194 -8.22 2.37 -7.11
N LEU A 195 -8.14 1.72 -5.95
CA LEU A 195 -6.92 1.55 -5.18
C LEU A 195 -6.27 0.22 -5.57
N LEU A 196 -5.01 0.25 -5.98
CA LEU A 196 -4.21 -0.92 -6.37
C LEU A 196 -3.20 -1.28 -5.29
N ASP A 197 -2.60 -2.47 -5.36
CA ASP A 197 -1.47 -2.87 -4.51
C ASP A 197 -1.77 -2.91 -3.00
N TRP A 198 -2.65 -3.85 -2.63
CA TRP A 198 -3.13 -4.06 -1.26
C TRP A 198 -2.19 -4.89 -0.37
N GLU A 199 -0.91 -4.97 -0.68
CA GLU A 199 0.03 -5.85 0.04
C GLU A 199 0.31 -5.39 1.49
N TYR A 200 0.32 -4.07 1.70
CA TYR A 200 0.49 -3.45 3.02
C TYR A 200 -0.80 -3.29 3.80
N ALA A 201 -1.96 -3.62 3.19
CA ALA A 201 -3.25 -3.42 3.82
C ALA A 201 -3.40 -4.22 5.12
N ALA A 202 -3.98 -3.59 6.15
CA ALA A 202 -4.17 -4.17 7.48
C ALA A 202 -5.20 -3.35 8.27
N ASN A 203 -5.75 -3.93 9.34
CA ASN A 203 -6.49 -3.15 10.32
C ASN A 203 -5.53 -2.30 11.15
N THR A 204 -5.77 -1.00 11.19
CA THR A 204 -4.94 -0.05 11.93
C THR A 204 -5.76 1.11 12.47
N ASP A 205 -5.13 1.98 13.23
CA ASP A 205 -5.75 3.24 13.65
C ASP A 205 -5.98 4.17 12.46
N ILE A 206 -7.16 4.78 12.36
CA ILE A 206 -7.47 5.70 11.26
C ILE A 206 -6.53 6.90 11.21
N GLY A 207 -6.02 7.38 12.35
CA GLY A 207 -5.07 8.48 12.42
C GLY A 207 -3.72 8.08 11.83
N LEU A 208 -3.26 6.86 12.13
CA LEU A 208 -2.05 6.29 11.52
C LEU A 208 -2.20 6.15 10.01
N SER A 209 -3.31 5.57 9.52
CA SER A 209 -3.53 5.42 8.08
C SER A 209 -3.55 6.76 7.33
N LEU A 210 -4.22 7.78 7.89
CA LEU A 210 -4.31 9.09 7.26
C LEU A 210 -2.97 9.84 7.31
N GLU A 211 -2.24 9.74 8.43
CA GLU A 211 -0.92 10.36 8.52
C GLU A 211 0.09 9.70 7.58
N THR A 212 0.03 8.37 7.38
CA THR A 212 0.81 7.68 6.34
C THR A 212 0.53 8.26 4.96
N TYR A 213 -0.74 8.47 4.61
CA TYR A 213 -1.10 9.11 3.34
C TYR A 213 -0.53 10.53 3.22
N PHE A 214 -0.65 11.35 4.28
CA PHE A 214 -0.17 12.74 4.27
C PHE A 214 1.35 12.85 4.11
N GLN A 215 2.11 12.01 4.81
CA GLN A 215 3.57 12.01 4.72
C GLN A 215 4.06 11.44 3.39
N ALA A 216 3.48 10.32 2.91
CA ALA A 216 3.86 9.69 1.65
C ALA A 216 3.63 10.59 0.42
N ASN A 217 2.64 11.49 0.49
CA ASN A 217 2.30 12.41 -0.59
C ASN A 217 2.70 13.86 -0.31
N GLN A 218 3.45 14.11 0.78
CA GLN A 218 3.97 15.42 1.15
C GLN A 218 2.91 16.53 1.20
N LEU A 219 1.71 16.20 1.70
CA LEU A 219 0.62 17.18 1.78
C LEU A 219 0.95 18.27 2.79
N ASP A 220 0.75 19.52 2.38
CA ASP A 220 0.89 20.68 3.25
C ASP A 220 -0.26 20.77 4.28
N GLN A 221 -0.13 21.69 5.24
CA GLN A 221 -1.12 21.82 6.31
C GLN A 221 -2.54 22.15 5.81
N LYS A 222 -2.68 22.98 4.77
CA LYS A 222 -3.98 23.36 4.20
C LYS A 222 -4.61 22.16 3.48
N GLN A 223 -3.81 21.42 2.72
CA GLN A 223 -4.24 20.20 2.03
C GLN A 223 -4.68 19.13 3.04
N ARG A 224 -3.92 18.92 4.13
CA ARG A 224 -4.30 17.99 5.22
C ARG A 224 -5.63 18.39 5.86
N GLN A 225 -5.80 19.66 6.22
CA GLN A 225 -7.05 20.17 6.81
C GLN A 225 -8.25 19.97 5.86
N PHE A 226 -8.09 20.34 4.59
CA PHE A 226 -9.10 20.11 3.57
C PHE A 226 -9.46 18.62 3.45
N PHE A 227 -8.45 17.75 3.39
CA PHE A 227 -8.66 16.31 3.29
C PHE A 227 -9.44 15.76 4.48
N LEU A 228 -9.05 16.12 5.70
CA LEU A 228 -9.72 15.68 6.92
C LEU A 228 -11.17 16.18 7.01
N TYR A 229 -11.44 17.41 6.57
CA TYR A 229 -12.80 17.93 6.45
C TYR A 229 -13.65 17.09 5.50
N GLN A 230 -13.13 16.79 4.30
CA GLN A 230 -13.84 15.96 3.32
C GLN A 230 -14.01 14.52 3.81
N TYR A 231 -13.03 13.98 4.51
CA TYR A 231 -13.09 12.64 5.11
C TYR A 231 -14.19 12.57 6.18
N GLY A 232 -14.27 13.55 7.09
CA GLY A 232 -15.26 13.57 8.17
C GLY A 232 -16.68 13.87 7.71
N ALA A 233 -16.82 14.68 6.64
CA ALA A 233 -18.12 15.01 6.06
C ALA A 233 -18.76 13.87 5.24
N ARG A 234 -18.00 12.82 4.91
CA ARG A 234 -18.42 11.76 3.99
C ARG A 234 -18.47 10.41 4.72
N CYS A 235 -19.52 9.63 4.46
CA CYS A 235 -19.61 8.22 4.83
C CYS A 235 -19.53 7.86 6.33
N GLY A 236 -19.47 8.85 7.23
CA GLY A 236 -19.58 8.65 8.68
C GLY A 236 -18.40 7.91 9.32
N ALA A 237 -17.23 7.88 8.69
CA ALA A 237 -16.09 7.13 9.19
C ALA A 237 -15.56 7.65 10.53
N TYR A 238 -15.49 8.97 10.69
CA TYR A 238 -15.22 9.69 11.95
C TYR A 238 -15.54 11.18 11.76
N THR A 239 -16.42 11.77 12.57
CA THR A 239 -16.97 13.12 12.30
C THR A 239 -16.24 14.26 13.04
N ASP A 240 -15.55 13.98 14.15
CA ASP A 240 -14.79 15.00 14.89
C ASP A 240 -13.43 15.27 14.21
N VAL A 241 -13.45 16.13 13.20
CA VAL A 241 -12.28 16.48 12.39
C VAL A 241 -11.14 17.07 13.24
N ALA A 242 -11.45 17.86 14.27
CA ALA A 242 -10.44 18.52 15.08
C ALA A 242 -9.67 17.50 15.96
N THR A 243 -10.38 16.55 16.55
CA THR A 243 -9.75 15.45 17.30
C THR A 243 -8.95 14.54 16.37
N LEU A 244 -9.48 14.22 15.19
CA LEU A 244 -8.76 13.41 14.21
C LEU A 244 -7.46 14.08 13.74
N ALA A 245 -7.49 15.39 13.48
CA ALA A 245 -6.30 16.15 13.09
C ALA A 245 -5.20 16.10 14.14
N ARG A 246 -5.54 16.33 15.42
CA ARG A 246 -4.60 16.21 16.54
C ARG A 246 -4.08 14.78 16.66
N HIS A 247 -4.93 13.79 16.42
CA HIS A 247 -4.56 12.39 16.50
C HIS A 247 -3.59 11.96 15.38
N CYS A 248 -3.78 12.43 14.14
CA CYS A 248 -2.80 12.26 13.06
C CYS A 248 -1.44 12.87 13.45
N ALA A 249 -1.41 14.05 14.05
CA ALA A 249 -0.17 14.68 14.50
C ALA A 249 0.58 13.85 15.56
N HIS A 250 -0.12 13.12 16.44
CA HIS A 250 0.53 12.19 17.37
C HIS A 250 1.17 10.98 16.66
N TRP A 251 0.65 10.58 15.50
CA TRP A 251 1.21 9.50 14.69
C TRP A 251 2.37 9.95 13.80
N GLU A 252 2.54 11.24 13.54
CA GLU A 252 3.55 11.78 12.63
C GLU A 252 4.97 11.24 12.91
N PRO A 253 5.50 11.23 14.16
CA PRO A 253 6.83 10.70 14.43
C PRO A 253 6.95 9.21 14.08
N TRP A 254 5.89 8.42 14.31
CA TRP A 254 5.87 6.98 14.01
C TRP A 254 5.88 6.72 12.51
N VAL A 255 5.07 7.46 11.76
CA VAL A 255 5.01 7.37 10.30
C VAL A 255 6.34 7.77 9.67
N LYS A 256 6.91 8.90 10.08
CA LYS A 256 8.22 9.36 9.60
C LYS A 256 9.32 8.35 9.89
N TYR A 257 9.29 7.71 11.05
CA TYR A 257 10.28 6.69 11.38
C TYR A 257 10.11 5.41 10.54
N MET A 258 8.88 4.95 10.32
CA MET A 258 8.60 3.85 9.39
C MET A 258 9.11 4.14 7.98
N MET A 259 8.79 5.31 7.44
CA MET A 259 9.25 5.71 6.11
C MET A 259 10.78 5.76 6.03
N LEU A 260 11.44 6.29 7.06
CA LEU A 260 12.89 6.32 7.13
C LEU A 260 13.49 4.91 7.10
N MET A 261 12.96 3.99 7.91
CA MET A 261 13.40 2.59 7.90
C MET A 261 13.17 1.94 6.54
N TRP A 262 12.04 2.19 5.90
CA TRP A 262 11.75 1.69 4.56
C TRP A 262 12.80 2.17 3.55
N TYR A 263 13.12 3.47 3.52
CA TYR A 263 14.17 4.00 2.64
C TYR A 263 15.54 3.36 2.89
N GLU A 264 15.92 3.21 4.16
CA GLU A 264 17.20 2.61 4.55
C GLU A 264 17.32 1.14 4.13
N VAL A 265 16.23 0.36 4.28
CA VAL A 265 16.20 -1.04 3.86
C VAL A 265 16.16 -1.17 2.33
N GLN A 266 15.40 -0.31 1.64
CA GLN A 266 15.37 -0.29 0.17
C GLN A 266 16.75 0.05 -0.40
N TRP A 267 17.45 1.03 0.17
CA TRP A 267 18.82 1.32 -0.20
C TRP A 267 19.74 0.11 0.04
N ASN A 268 19.68 -0.51 1.23
CA ASN A 268 20.53 -1.67 1.55
C ASN A 268 20.33 -2.83 0.56
N GLN A 269 19.10 -3.08 0.13
CA GLN A 269 18.77 -4.18 -0.80
C GLN A 269 19.11 -3.86 -2.26
N SER A 270 18.86 -2.63 -2.72
CA SER A 270 18.97 -2.26 -4.13
C SER A 270 20.27 -1.54 -4.48
N GLN A 271 20.95 -0.98 -3.48
CA GLN A 271 22.08 -0.05 -3.62
C GLN A 271 21.74 1.19 -4.47
N ASN A 272 20.45 1.51 -4.64
CA ASN A 272 20.01 2.66 -5.42
C ASN A 272 20.13 3.96 -4.57
N PRO A 273 20.99 4.92 -4.96
CA PRO A 273 21.25 6.13 -4.18
C PRO A 273 20.01 7.04 -4.02
N ASN A 274 19.00 6.89 -4.89
CA ASN A 274 17.77 7.69 -4.79
C ASN A 274 17.03 7.46 -3.47
N PHE A 275 17.16 6.28 -2.86
CA PHE A 275 16.56 6.01 -1.55
C PHE A 275 17.27 6.78 -0.42
N LEU A 276 18.58 7.01 -0.51
CA LEU A 276 19.29 7.86 0.44
C LEU A 276 18.86 9.32 0.31
N ILE A 277 18.75 9.82 -0.93
CA ILE A 277 18.26 11.17 -1.21
C ILE A 277 16.84 11.35 -0.64
N GLY A 278 15.95 10.39 -0.89
CA GLY A 278 14.58 10.42 -0.37
C GLY A 278 14.50 10.38 1.17
N SER A 279 15.48 9.77 1.84
CA SER A 279 15.52 9.67 3.30
C SER A 279 16.07 10.92 4.01
N GLN A 280 16.71 11.86 3.29
CA GLN A 280 17.52 12.91 3.89
C GLN A 280 16.71 13.82 4.84
N SER A 281 15.53 14.27 4.42
CA SER A 281 14.65 15.11 5.25
C SER A 281 14.19 14.38 6.52
N LEU A 282 13.97 13.07 6.45
CA LEU A 282 13.61 12.24 7.60
C LEU A 282 14.79 12.05 8.55
N ARG A 283 16.01 11.85 8.03
CA ARG A 283 17.23 11.81 8.85
C ARG A 283 17.43 13.13 9.58
N GLN A 284 17.26 14.27 8.89
CA GLN A 284 17.31 15.60 9.51
C GLN A 284 16.24 15.78 10.59
N TYR A 285 15.01 15.34 10.34
CA TYR A 285 13.91 15.40 11.32
C TYR A 285 14.26 14.68 12.64
N PHE A 286 14.95 13.54 12.58
CA PHE A 286 15.44 12.83 13.77
C PHE A 286 16.87 13.22 14.21
N HIS A 287 17.43 14.23 13.55
CA HIS A 287 18.80 14.71 13.61
C HIS A 287 19.88 13.61 13.55
N LEU A 288 19.68 12.65 12.67
CA LEU A 288 20.66 11.66 12.26
C LEU A 288 21.61 12.28 11.22
N SER A 289 22.88 11.86 11.23
CA SER A 289 23.85 12.19 10.19
C SER A 289 23.53 11.44 8.89
N ASN A 290 23.98 11.96 7.75
CA ASN A 290 23.77 11.34 6.43
C ASN A 290 24.57 10.04 6.25
#